data_AF-A0A380P2E4-F1
#
_entry.id   AF-A0A380P2E4-F1
#
_cell.length_a   1.000
_cell.length_b   1.000
_cell.length_c   1.000
_cell.angle_alpha   90.00
_cell.angle_beta   90.00
_cell.angle_gamma   90.00
#
_symmetry.space_group_name_H-M   'P 1'
#
loop_
_entity.id
_entity.type
_entity.pdbx_description
1 polymer ?
#
loop_
_entity_poly.entity_id
_entity_poly.type
_entity_poly.pdbx_seq_one_letter_code
_entity_poly.pdbx_strand_id
1 'polypeptide(L)'
;MHTATGLTLGTIMTLTISNGADNMGIYIPLFSKYSNVQMWGVLGLFIIMIPIWCWIGQLISDLPVIRNFVQKYQKILVPVIYVGLGLYILFT
;
A
#
# COMPACT_ATOMS: atom_id res chain seq x y z
N MET A 1 2.05 -24.95 -7.55
CA MET A 1 2.41 -23.93 -8.57
C MET A 1 1.12 -23.43 -9.19
N HIS A 2 0.45 -22.46 -8.55
CA HIS A 2 -0.82 -21.92 -9.03
C HIS A 2 -0.55 -20.85 -10.08
N THR A 3 -1.04 -21.11 -11.28
CA THR A 3 -0.91 -20.32 -12.49
C THR A 3 -1.43 -18.90 -12.32
N ALA A 4 -0.57 -17.92 -12.66
CA ALA A 4 -0.94 -16.53 -12.95
C ALA A 4 -1.69 -16.43 -14.30
N THR A 5 -2.74 -17.24 -14.47
CA THR A 5 -3.59 -17.27 -15.66
C THR A 5 -4.78 -16.35 -15.44
N GLY A 6 -4.71 -15.11 -15.93
CA GLY A 6 -5.91 -14.27 -16.07
C GLY A 6 -5.72 -12.76 -16.17
N LEU A 7 -4.59 -12.17 -15.72
CA LEU A 7 -4.38 -10.72 -15.83
C LEU A 7 -3.65 -10.38 -17.11
N THR A 8 -4.27 -9.56 -17.96
CA THR A 8 -3.61 -9.04 -19.17
C THR A 8 -2.40 -8.18 -18.79
N LEU A 9 -1.37 -8.16 -19.63
CA LEU A 9 -0.17 -7.34 -19.42
C LEU A 9 -0.52 -5.87 -19.14
N GLY A 10 -1.55 -5.35 -19.83
CA GLY A 10 -2.09 -4.02 -19.60
C GLY A 10 -2.62 -3.82 -18.19
N THR A 11 -3.35 -4.78 -17.62
CA THR A 11 -3.85 -4.69 -16.24
C THR A 11 -2.71 -4.60 -15.22
N ILE A 12 -1.64 -5.37 -15.40
CA ILE A 12 -0.48 -5.34 -14.49
C ILE A 12 0.25 -3.99 -14.58
N MET A 13 0.43 -3.46 -15.79
CA MET A 13 1.01 -2.14 -16.01
C MET A 13 0.16 -1.05 -15.37
N THR A 14 -1.14 -1.04 -15.60
CA THR A 14 -2.06 -0.07 -15.01
C THR A 14 -2.06 -0.15 -13.49
N LEU A 15 -2.12 -1.35 -12.90
CA LEU A 15 -2.04 -1.51 -11.45
C LEU A 15 -0.73 -0.99 -10.87
N THR A 16 0.40 -1.30 -11.51
CA THR A 16 1.72 -0.82 -11.07
C THR A 16 1.81 0.70 -11.14
N ILE A 17 1.36 1.29 -12.26
CA ILE A 17 1.37 2.74 -12.45
C ILE A 17 0.44 3.41 -11.44
N SER A 18 -0.81 2.94 -11.27
CA SER A 18 -1.77 3.55 -10.36
C SER A 18 -1.31 3.50 -8.90
N ASN A 19 -0.77 2.36 -8.43
CA ASN A 19 -0.25 2.25 -7.06
C ASN A 19 1.01 3.11 -6.87
N GLY A 20 1.90 3.19 -7.86
CA GLY A 20 3.11 4.02 -7.77
C GLY A 20 2.82 5.51 -7.87
N ALA A 21 1.87 5.90 -8.72
CA ALA A 21 1.51 7.29 -9.00
C ALA A 21 0.85 7.97 -7.79
N ASP A 22 0.02 7.24 -7.02
CA ASP A 22 -0.62 7.74 -5.79
C ASP A 22 0.43 8.22 -4.76
N ASN A 23 1.43 7.38 -4.45
CA ASN A 23 2.52 7.75 -3.54
C ASN A 23 3.43 8.85 -4.10
N MET A 24 3.76 8.78 -5.39
CA MET A 24 4.61 9.79 -6.07
C MET A 24 3.96 11.18 -6.04
N GLY A 25 2.64 11.26 -6.27
CA GLY A 25 1.89 12.52 -6.31
C GLY A 25 1.97 13.32 -5.01
N ILE A 26 2.07 12.63 -3.87
CA ILE A 26 2.22 13.26 -2.55
C ILE A 26 3.70 13.51 -2.23
N TYR A 27 4.59 12.57 -2.52
CA TYR A 27 5.99 12.64 -2.09
C TYR A 27 6.86 13.58 -2.92
N ILE A 28 6.61 13.73 -4.22
CA ILE A 28 7.36 14.68 -5.06
C ILE A 28 7.25 16.12 -4.54
N PRO A 29 6.05 16.70 -4.33
CA PRO A 29 5.94 18.06 -3.80
C PRO A 29 6.39 18.16 -2.34
N LEU A 30 6.26 17.09 -1.54
CA LEU A 30 6.76 17.05 -0.17
C LEU A 30 8.29 17.15 -0.11
N PHE A 31 8.99 16.30 -0.87
CA PHE A 31 10.45 16.28 -0.90
C PHE A 31 11.05 17.49 -1.61
N SER A 32 10.31 18.11 -2.53
CA SER A 32 10.74 19.39 -3.13
C SER A 32 10.93 20.51 -2.09
N LYS A 33 10.32 20.40 -0.90
CA LYS A 33 10.47 21.39 0.18
C LYS A 33 11.55 21.00 1.21
N TYR A 34 12.11 19.80 1.12
CA TYR A 34 13.01 19.26 2.13
C TYR A 34 14.48 19.54 1.78
N SER A 35 15.30 19.73 2.82
CA SER A 35 16.76 19.75 2.64
C SER A 35 17.32 18.33 2.48
N ASN A 36 18.54 18.22 1.93
CA ASN A 36 19.19 16.92 1.72
C ASN A 36 19.24 16.06 3.00
N VAL A 37 19.45 16.68 4.18
CA VAL A 37 19.49 15.97 5.47
C VAL A 37 18.13 15.40 5.84
N GLN A 38 17.05 16.17 5.63
CA GLN A 38 15.68 15.73 5.91
C GLN A 38 15.27 14.59 4.98
N MET A 39 15.65 14.65 3.71
CA MET A 39 15.41 13.58 2.74
C MET A 39 16.03 12.24 3.20
N TRP A 40 17.32 12.25 3.57
CA TRP A 40 17.98 11.05 4.09
C TRP A 40 17.34 10.55 5.40
N GLY A 41 16.89 11.46 6.26
CA GLY A 41 16.13 11.12 7.47
C GLY A 41 14.83 10.37 7.16
N VAL A 42 14.04 10.83 6.18
CA VAL A 42 12.80 10.16 5.77
C VAL A 42 13.10 8.80 5.12
N LEU A 43 14.10 8.72 4.24
CA LEU A 43 14.53 7.45 3.65
C LEU A 43 14.94 6.43 4.72
N GLY A 44 15.75 6.85 5.70
CA GLY A 44 16.11 6.00 6.84
C GLY A 44 14.90 5.54 7.64
N LEU A 45 13.94 6.44 7.89
CA LEU A 45 12.69 6.10 8.56
C LEU A 45 11.90 5.03 7.80
N PHE A 46 11.73 5.16 6.48
CA PHE A 46 11.05 4.16 5.66
C PHE A 46 11.76 2.80 5.74
N ILE A 47 13.08 2.77 5.60
CA ILE A 47 13.87 1.53 5.67
C ILE A 47 13.68 0.81 7.00
N ILE A 48 13.55 1.55 8.11
CA ILE A 48 13.34 0.97 9.44
C ILE A 48 11.86 0.59 9.66
N MET A 49 10.91 1.42 9.20
CA MET A 49 9.49 1.19 9.39
C MET A 49 8.96 0.00 8.57
N ILE A 50 9.47 -0.24 7.37
CA ILE A 50 9.04 -1.36 6.51
C ILE A 50 9.16 -2.71 7.23
N PRO A 51 10.33 -3.13 7.76
CA PRO A 51 10.45 -4.41 8.45
C PRO A 51 9.62 -4.44 9.74
N ILE A 52 9.49 -3.32 10.46
CA ILE A 52 8.64 -3.24 11.66
C ILE A 52 7.18 -3.52 11.30
N TRP A 53 6.65 -2.85 10.28
CA TRP A 53 5.27 -3.06 9.84
C TRP A 53 5.05 -4.44 9.26
N CYS A 54 6.03 -4.98 8.53
CA CYS A 54 5.99 -6.34 8.03
C CYS A 54 5.89 -7.35 9.19
N TRP A 55 6.70 -7.16 10.23
CA TRP A 55 6.70 -8.01 11.40
C TRP A 55 5.38 -7.92 12.17
N ILE A 56 4.86 -6.72 12.42
CA ILE A 56 3.55 -6.50 13.03
C ILE A 56 2.45 -7.18 12.20
N GLY A 57 2.49 -7.03 10.87
CA GLY A 57 1.55 -7.67 9.97
C GLY A 57 1.58 -9.19 10.05
N GLN A 58 2.76 -9.77 10.20
CA GLN A 58 2.93 -11.21 10.43
C GLN A 58 2.30 -11.64 11.77
N LEU A 59 2.62 -10.94 12.87
CA LEU A 59 2.05 -11.23 14.19
C LEU A 59 0.52 -11.21 14.17
N ILE A 60 -0.06 -10.21 13.50
CA ILE A 60 -1.51 -10.05 13.39
C ILE A 60 -2.10 -11.16 12.51
N SER A 61 -1.42 -11.53 11.41
CA SER A 61 -1.89 -12.55 10.48
C SER A 61 -1.86 -13.96 11.07
N ASP A 62 -0.97 -14.22 12.04
CA ASP A 62 -0.86 -15.51 12.73
C ASP A 62 -2.03 -15.78 13.70
N LEU A 63 -2.80 -14.76 14.06
CA LEU A 63 -4.00 -14.94 14.87
C LEU A 63 -5.09 -15.66 14.06
N PRO A 64 -5.57 -16.84 14.50
CA PRO A 64 -6.48 -17.68 13.70
C PRO A 64 -7.81 -17.01 13.39
N VAL A 65 -8.28 -16.13 14.29
CA VAL A 65 -9.49 -15.32 14.09
C VAL A 65 -9.31 -14.33 12.94
N ILE A 66 -8.17 -13.64 12.91
CA ILE A 66 -7.87 -12.63 11.89
C ILE A 66 -7.61 -13.30 10.56
N ARG A 67 -6.86 -14.41 10.55
CA ARG A 67 -6.65 -15.22 9.34
C ARG A 67 -7.96 -15.62 8.68
N ASN A 68 -8.91 -16.17 9.44
CA ASN A 68 -10.20 -16.60 8.90
C ASN A 68 -11.04 -15.40 8.41
N PHE A 69 -11.03 -14.30 9.15
CA PHE A 69 -11.77 -13.09 8.77
C PHE A 69 -11.21 -12.47 7.48
N VAL A 70 -9.90 -12.25 7.42
CA VAL A 70 -9.21 -11.68 6.27
C VAL A 70 -9.39 -12.59 5.06
N GLN A 71 -9.20 -13.92 5.18
CA GLN A 71 -9.38 -14.80 4.03
C GLN A 71 -10.81 -14.77 3.46
N LYS A 72 -11.82 -14.63 4.32
CA LYS A 72 -13.23 -14.56 3.92
C LYS A 72 -13.62 -13.20 3.32
N TYR A 73 -13.15 -12.10 3.90
CA TYR A 73 -13.62 -10.76 3.57
C TYR A 73 -12.63 -9.91 2.76
N GLN A 74 -11.36 -10.30 2.59
CA GLN A 74 -10.33 -9.50 1.88
C GLN A 74 -10.80 -8.98 0.50
N LYS A 75 -11.52 -9.81 -0.27
CA LYS A 75 -11.94 -9.48 -1.64
C LYS A 75 -12.95 -8.33 -1.69
N ILE A 76 -13.69 -8.09 -0.61
CA ILE A 76 -14.70 -7.04 -0.50
C ILE A 76 -14.17 -5.88 0.35
N LEU A 77 -13.51 -6.20 1.47
CA LEU A 77 -13.00 -5.23 2.43
C LEU A 77 -11.98 -4.29 1.80
N VAL A 78 -11.01 -4.83 1.05
CA VAL A 78 -9.98 -4.02 0.38
C VAL A 78 -10.60 -2.99 -0.57
N PRO A 79 -11.38 -3.36 -1.61
CA PRO A 79 -11.95 -2.37 -2.52
C PRO A 79 -12.89 -1.39 -1.83
N VAL A 80 -13.67 -1.81 -0.84
CA VAL A 80 -14.56 -0.90 -0.09
C VAL A 80 -13.76 0.18 0.65
N ILE A 81 -12.67 -0.19 1.33
CA ILE A 81 -11.81 0.77 2.03
C ILE A 81 -11.18 1.75 1.03
N TYR A 82 -10.64 1.25 -0.09
CA TYR A 82 -10.00 2.10 -1.10
C TYR A 82 -10.99 3.07 -1.78
N VAL A 83 -12.20 2.61 -2.11
CA VAL A 83 -13.25 3.48 -2.68
C VAL A 83 -13.69 4.52 -1.65
N GLY A 84 -13.89 4.13 -0.40
CA GLY A 84 -14.25 5.06 0.68
C GLY A 84 -13.17 6.13 0.90
N LEU A 85 -11.90 5.73 0.90
CA LEU A 85 -10.78 6.66 1.05
C LEU A 85 -10.66 7.60 -0.17
N GLY A 86 -10.85 7.07 -1.38
CA GLY A 86 -10.84 7.88 -2.60
C GLY A 86 -11.97 8.92 -2.62
N LEU A 87 -13.18 8.55 -2.19
CA LEU A 87 -14.28 9.49 -2.04
C LEU A 87 -13.99 10.53 -0.95
N TYR A 88 -13.40 10.12 0.17
CA TYR A 88 -13.01 11.04 1.23
C TYR A 88 -12.04 12.11 0.75
N ILE A 89 -11.01 11.73 -0.01
CA ILE A 89 -10.04 12.66 -0.61
C ILE A 89 -10.70 13.55 -1.67
N LEU A 90 -11.65 13.04 -2.46
CA LEU A 90 -12.32 13.83 -3.50
C LEU A 90 -13.26 14.90 -2.94
N PHE A 91 -13.93 14.61 -1.83
CA PHE A 91 -14.88 15.54 -1.19
C PHE A 91 -14.25 16.42 -0.11
N THR A 92 -12.98 16.19 0.25
CA THR A 92 -12.19 17.04 1.15
C THR A 92 -11.43 18.08 0.34
#